data_AF-A0A1J3EEG4-F1
#
_entry.id   AF-A0A1J3EEG4-F1
#
_cell.length_a   1.000
_cell.length_b   1.000
_cell.length_c   1.000
_cell.angle_alpha   90.00
_cell.angle_beta   90.00
_cell.angle_gamma   90.00
#
_symmetry.space_group_name_H-M   'P 1'
#
loop_
_entity.id
_entity.type
_entity.pdbx_description
1 polymer ?
#
loop_
_entity_poly.entity_id
_entity_poly.type
_entity_poly.pdbx_seq_one_letter_code
_entity_poly.pdbx_strand_id
1 'polypeptide(L)'
;TIYRTSFSTLSLKPFFAVTLRSKNRIFWSRKKMRTTKATSSINLKVIFICCSILIFLVIFFARSSISSSSKSVSKTNLSQEKEVENQQKPEGCPSAQQCTKMPISLSDALVHYVTSNVTPQQTFDEISVSKRVLDKKSPCNFLVFGLGHDSLMWASLNHGGRTLFIEEDKAWIEIVTKKFPNLESYHVVYDTKVKHSDKLMELGRSEECRSVSDPRNSKCELALKDFPADFYETKWDLIMVDAPTGYHEEAPGRMSAIYTAGLLARNREDGETDVFVHDVNRPVEDEFSATFLCKGYMREQNGRLRHFTIPSHRARSGRPFCPVDVDRRR
;
A
#
# COMPACT_ATOMS: atom_id res chain seq x y z
N THR A 1 32.96 1.83 69.83
CA THR A 1 31.84 1.63 68.88
C THR A 1 32.28 2.19 67.54
N ILE A 2 32.84 1.38 66.63
CA ILE A 2 32.15 0.41 65.74
C ILE A 2 31.31 1.15 64.69
N TYR A 3 31.54 1.03 63.38
CA TYR A 3 32.75 0.64 62.61
C TYR A 3 32.62 1.26 61.20
N ARG A 4 33.73 1.55 60.51
CA ARG A 4 33.73 2.02 59.10
C ARG A 4 34.63 1.10 58.28
N THR A 5 34.05 0.31 57.38
CA THR A 5 34.79 -0.67 56.55
C THR A 5 34.49 -0.46 55.07
N SER A 6 35.56 -0.22 54.30
CA SER A 6 35.53 -0.17 52.84
C SER A 6 35.50 -1.58 52.25
N PHE A 7 34.89 -1.75 51.07
CA PHE A 7 35.10 -2.91 50.22
C PHE A 7 35.94 -2.50 49.01
N SER A 8 37.17 -3.02 48.96
CA SER A 8 38.10 -2.88 47.83
C SER A 8 38.44 -4.25 47.27
N THR A 9 37.95 -4.56 46.08
CA THR A 9 38.29 -5.78 45.33
C THR A 9 39.50 -5.53 44.43
N LEU A 10 40.56 -6.33 44.60
CA LEU A 10 41.80 -6.18 43.83
C LEU A 10 41.72 -6.82 42.44
N SER A 11 42.47 -6.23 41.50
CA SER A 11 42.82 -6.85 40.23
C SER A 11 43.90 -7.92 40.43
N LEU A 12 43.79 -9.05 39.73
CA LEU A 12 44.83 -10.07 39.61
C LEU A 12 45.03 -10.43 38.14
N LYS A 13 46.30 -10.51 37.72
CA LYS A 13 46.74 -10.85 36.35
C LYS A 13 47.39 -12.25 36.32
N PRO A 14 47.55 -12.87 35.13
CA PRO A 14 47.68 -14.33 35.01
C PRO A 14 49.09 -14.86 35.33
N PHE A 15 49.13 -16.16 35.69
CA PHE A 15 50.35 -16.93 35.80
C PHE A 15 50.84 -17.47 34.44
N PHE A 16 52.17 -17.57 34.29
CA PHE A 16 52.84 -18.19 33.14
C PHE A 16 52.92 -19.71 33.28
N ALA A 17 52.88 -20.42 32.14
CA ALA A 17 53.37 -21.81 32.03
C ALA A 17 54.02 -22.05 30.65
N VAL A 18 55.29 -22.43 30.66
CA VAL A 18 56.17 -22.82 29.53
C VAL A 18 57.05 -23.95 30.10
N THR A 19 57.41 -25.07 29.47
CA THR A 19 57.53 -25.43 28.03
C THR A 19 56.73 -26.74 27.75
N LEU A 20 57.01 -27.73 26.89
CA LEU A 20 58.12 -28.07 25.98
C LEU A 20 57.59 -28.81 24.72
N ARG A 21 58.43 -28.98 23.69
CA ARG A 21 58.13 -29.77 22.48
C ARG A 21 58.25 -31.28 22.71
N SER A 22 57.42 -32.04 22.01
CA SER A 22 57.83 -33.31 21.40
C SER A 22 57.37 -33.36 19.93
N LYS A 23 58.17 -33.97 19.06
CA LYS A 23 57.83 -34.24 17.65
C LYS A 23 57.77 -35.74 17.46
N ASN A 24 56.72 -36.23 16.80
CA ASN A 24 56.84 -37.44 15.99
C ASN A 24 55.95 -37.33 14.74
N ARG A 25 56.50 -37.69 13.58
CA ARG A 25 55.73 -37.88 12.34
C ARG A 25 55.30 -39.34 12.29
N ILE A 26 54.04 -39.61 11.96
CA ILE A 26 53.61 -40.92 11.48
C ILE A 26 53.11 -40.72 10.04
N PHE A 27 53.56 -41.60 9.14
CA PHE A 27 53.38 -41.49 7.70
C PHE A 27 52.40 -42.58 7.26
N TRP A 28 51.24 -42.21 6.71
CA TRP A 28 50.29 -43.16 6.13
C TRP A 28 49.92 -42.79 4.71
N SER A 29 49.88 -43.82 3.85
CA SER A 29 49.89 -43.66 2.39
C SER A 29 48.50 -43.50 1.77
N ARG A 30 48.44 -42.86 0.59
CA ARG A 30 47.24 -42.75 -0.24
C ARG A 30 46.74 -44.14 -0.67
N LYS A 31 45.59 -44.59 -0.15
CA LYS A 31 44.70 -45.50 -0.90
C LYS A 31 43.63 -44.68 -1.63
N LYS A 32 43.74 -44.64 -2.96
CA LYS A 32 42.91 -43.82 -3.87
C LYS A 32 41.58 -44.52 -4.15
N MET A 33 40.61 -44.39 -3.25
CA MET A 33 39.27 -44.97 -3.43
C MET A 33 38.52 -44.21 -4.54
N ARG A 34 38.28 -44.88 -5.68
CA ARG A 34 37.49 -44.32 -6.80
C ARG A 34 36.00 -44.42 -6.46
N THR A 35 35.40 -43.31 -6.03
CA THR A 35 33.93 -43.16 -5.99
C THR A 35 33.45 -42.49 -7.28
N THR A 36 32.88 -43.28 -8.19
CA THR A 36 32.24 -42.78 -9.41
C THR A 36 30.91 -42.11 -9.09
N LYS A 37 30.94 -40.84 -8.66
CA LYS A 37 29.74 -39.99 -8.67
C LYS A 37 29.36 -39.70 -10.13
N ALA A 38 28.32 -40.36 -10.62
CA ALA A 38 27.72 -40.03 -11.91
C ALA A 38 27.11 -38.63 -11.83
N THR A 39 27.70 -37.66 -12.53
CA THR A 39 27.19 -36.29 -12.64
C THR A 39 26.03 -36.26 -13.63
N SER A 40 24.84 -36.68 -13.17
CA SER A 40 23.60 -36.43 -13.90
C SER A 40 23.28 -34.94 -13.84
N SER A 41 23.73 -34.19 -14.84
CA SER A 41 23.47 -32.75 -14.97
C SER A 41 22.06 -32.51 -15.51
N ILE A 42 21.05 -32.89 -14.72
CA ILE A 42 19.64 -32.60 -15.02
C ILE A 42 19.49 -31.08 -15.00
N ASN A 43 19.35 -30.51 -16.19
CA ASN A 43 19.39 -29.07 -16.37
C ASN A 43 18.13 -28.44 -15.75
N LEU A 44 18.29 -27.56 -14.76
CA LEU A 44 17.18 -27.03 -13.96
C LEU A 44 16.08 -26.38 -14.83
N LYS A 45 16.46 -25.81 -15.99
CA LYS A 45 15.52 -25.26 -16.99
C LYS A 45 14.57 -26.33 -17.55
N VAL A 46 15.05 -27.57 -17.76
CA VAL A 46 14.21 -28.69 -18.22
C VAL A 46 13.22 -29.10 -17.15
N ILE A 47 13.59 -29.06 -15.86
CA ILE A 47 12.66 -29.32 -14.76
C ILE A 47 11.53 -28.28 -14.77
N PHE A 48 11.86 -26.98 -14.88
CA PHE A 48 10.84 -25.93 -15.00
C PHE A 48 9.92 -26.10 -16.22
N ILE A 49 10.45 -26.53 -17.37
CA ILE A 49 9.67 -26.79 -18.59
C ILE A 49 8.75 -28.02 -18.41
N CYS A 50 9.23 -29.10 -17.81
CA CYS A 50 8.39 -30.27 -17.53
C CYS A 50 7.29 -29.96 -16.50
N CYS A 51 7.60 -29.19 -15.45
CA CYS A 51 6.63 -28.75 -14.46
C CYS A 51 5.56 -27.83 -15.05
N SER A 52 5.93 -26.87 -15.91
CA SER A 52 4.93 -25.99 -16.55
C SER A 52 4.02 -26.75 -17.52
N ILE A 53 4.55 -27.69 -18.31
CA ILE A 53 3.75 -28.56 -19.18
C ILE A 53 2.75 -29.41 -18.36
N LEU A 54 3.19 -29.98 -17.22
CA LEU A 54 2.29 -30.72 -16.33
C LEU A 54 1.18 -29.85 -15.74
N ILE A 55 1.49 -28.61 -15.33
CA ILE A 55 0.49 -27.65 -14.83
C ILE A 55 -0.52 -27.29 -15.93
N PHE A 56 -0.07 -27.04 -17.16
CA PHE A 56 -0.96 -26.78 -18.30
C PHE A 56 -1.88 -27.97 -18.62
N LEU A 57 -1.36 -29.21 -18.56
CA LEU A 57 -2.17 -30.41 -18.76
C LEU A 57 -3.24 -30.58 -17.67
N VAL A 58 -2.90 -30.35 -16.39
CA VAL A 58 -3.87 -30.37 -15.28
C VAL A 58 -4.98 -29.33 -15.49
N ILE A 59 -4.64 -28.10 -15.90
CA ILE A 59 -5.62 -27.04 -16.19
C ILE A 59 -6.51 -27.42 -17.39
N PHE A 60 -5.95 -28.06 -18.42
CA PHE A 60 -6.69 -28.48 -19.61
C PHE A 60 -7.70 -29.60 -19.32
N PHE A 61 -7.28 -30.63 -18.58
CA PHE A 61 -8.17 -31.72 -18.17
C PHE A 61 -9.22 -31.24 -17.14
N ALA A 62 -8.86 -30.37 -16.20
CA ALA A 62 -9.83 -29.80 -15.25
C ALA A 62 -10.94 -28.99 -15.94
N ARG A 63 -10.67 -28.37 -17.10
CA ARG A 63 -11.69 -27.69 -17.92
C ARG A 63 -12.56 -28.62 -18.74
N SER A 64 -12.16 -29.89 -18.91
CA SER A 64 -12.87 -30.86 -19.76
C SER A 64 -14.09 -31.51 -19.10
N SER A 65 -14.30 -31.29 -17.80
CA SER A 65 -15.36 -31.96 -17.00
C SER A 65 -16.61 -31.10 -16.74
N ILE A 66 -16.72 -29.89 -17.28
CA ILE A 66 -17.90 -29.03 -17.11
C ILE A 66 -18.72 -29.02 -18.41
N SER A 67 -19.70 -29.92 -18.49
CA SER A 67 -20.71 -29.97 -19.56
C SER A 67 -22.11 -29.98 -18.95
N SER A 68 -22.86 -28.89 -19.14
CA SER A 68 -24.29 -28.84 -18.78
C SER A 68 -25.08 -27.80 -19.59
N SER A 69 -25.73 -28.29 -20.65
CA SER A 69 -26.99 -27.80 -21.24
C SER A 69 -27.26 -26.29 -21.24
N SER A 70 -27.07 -25.65 -22.40
CA SER A 70 -27.82 -24.44 -22.75
C SER A 70 -29.27 -24.81 -23.12
N LYS A 71 -30.25 -24.22 -22.42
CA LYS A 71 -31.66 -24.21 -22.85
C LYS A 71 -31.99 -22.87 -23.47
N SER A 72 -32.54 -22.89 -24.69
CA SER A 72 -33.07 -21.71 -25.37
C SER A 72 -34.50 -21.41 -24.93
N VAL A 73 -34.83 -20.12 -24.83
CA VAL A 73 -36.22 -19.63 -24.82
C VAL A 73 -36.27 -18.37 -25.68
N SER A 74 -37.02 -18.41 -26.77
CA SER A 74 -37.30 -17.25 -27.63
C SER A 74 -38.70 -16.72 -27.37
N LYS A 75 -38.85 -15.39 -27.34
CA LYS A 75 -40.09 -14.59 -27.55
C LYS A 75 -39.63 -13.15 -27.83
N THR A 76 -39.61 -12.67 -29.08
CA THR A 76 -40.73 -12.17 -29.91
C THR A 76 -41.08 -10.71 -29.59
N ASN A 77 -41.22 -9.88 -30.64
CA ASN A 77 -41.27 -8.41 -30.59
C ASN A 77 -42.69 -7.82 -30.48
N LEU A 78 -42.74 -6.48 -30.37
CA LEU A 78 -43.88 -5.56 -30.55
C LEU A 78 -44.93 -5.55 -29.41
N SER A 79 -45.62 -4.44 -29.11
CA SER A 79 -45.71 -3.15 -29.82
C SER A 79 -45.46 -1.92 -28.92
N GLN A 80 -45.32 -0.75 -29.53
CA GLN A 80 -45.43 0.55 -28.85
C GLN A 80 -46.92 0.91 -28.66
N GLU A 81 -47.23 1.67 -27.60
CA GLU A 81 -48.22 2.75 -27.71
C GLU A 81 -47.89 3.85 -26.69
N LYS A 82 -48.42 5.07 -26.92
CA LYS A 82 -48.24 6.23 -26.04
C LYS A 82 -49.59 6.68 -25.54
N GLU A 83 -49.71 6.90 -24.24
CA GLU A 83 -50.70 7.85 -23.70
C GLU A 83 -49.98 8.92 -22.87
N VAL A 84 -50.55 10.12 -22.92
CA VAL A 84 -50.06 11.30 -22.20
C VAL A 84 -51.22 11.79 -21.36
N GLU A 85 -51.13 11.68 -20.05
CA GLU A 85 -52.01 12.41 -19.14
C GLU A 85 -51.17 13.25 -18.16
N ASN A 86 -51.66 14.46 -17.91
CA ASN A 86 -50.96 15.52 -17.21
C ASN A 86 -51.67 15.80 -15.89
N GLN A 87 -51.12 15.30 -14.78
CA GLN A 87 -51.66 15.57 -13.43
C GLN A 87 -50.60 16.25 -12.55
N GLN A 88 -51.06 17.21 -11.75
CA GLN A 88 -50.20 18.20 -11.10
C GLN A 88 -49.40 17.61 -9.95
N LYS A 89 -48.10 17.94 -9.90
CA LYS A 89 -47.20 17.66 -8.78
C LYS A 89 -47.56 18.54 -7.57
N PRO A 90 -47.97 17.99 -6.41
CA PRO A 90 -48.04 18.74 -5.16
C PRO A 90 -46.63 18.99 -4.58
N GLU A 91 -46.56 19.91 -3.61
CA GLU A 91 -45.33 20.40 -3.02
C GLU A 91 -44.76 19.48 -1.93
N GLY A 92 -43.46 19.65 -1.62
CA GLY A 92 -42.82 19.09 -0.44
C GLY A 92 -42.31 17.64 -0.57
N CYS A 93 -40.99 17.46 -0.55
CA CYS A 93 -40.41 16.16 -0.19
C CYS A 93 -40.64 15.90 1.30
N PRO A 94 -41.24 14.77 1.72
CA PRO A 94 -41.37 14.42 3.12
C PRO A 94 -40.01 14.27 3.82
N SER A 95 -40.00 14.52 5.14
CA SER A 95 -38.83 14.33 6.00
C SER A 95 -38.20 12.94 5.85
N ALA A 96 -36.88 12.87 6.02
CA ALA A 96 -36.08 11.68 5.76
C ALA A 96 -36.56 10.46 6.55
N GLN A 97 -37.21 9.52 5.85
CA GLN A 97 -37.37 8.16 6.34
C GLN A 97 -35.99 7.50 6.40
N GLN A 98 -35.42 7.38 7.60
CA GLN A 98 -34.17 6.65 7.81
C GLN A 98 -34.36 5.20 7.34
N CYS A 99 -33.70 4.84 6.25
CA CYS A 99 -33.70 3.47 5.76
C CYS A 99 -32.95 2.58 6.77
N THR A 100 -33.69 1.70 7.45
CA THR A 100 -33.14 0.77 8.46
C THR A 100 -32.39 -0.41 7.85
N LYS A 101 -32.28 -0.49 6.52
CA LYS A 101 -31.54 -1.54 5.82
C LYS A 101 -30.07 -1.16 5.72
N MET A 102 -29.20 -2.14 5.99
CA MET A 102 -27.77 -2.03 5.77
C MET A 102 -27.47 -1.65 4.29
N PRO A 103 -26.53 -0.72 4.01
CA PRO A 103 -26.20 -0.35 2.65
C PRO A 103 -25.65 -1.52 1.84
N ILE A 104 -25.98 -1.58 0.54
CA ILE A 104 -25.63 -2.70 -0.34
C ILE A 104 -24.12 -2.91 -0.42
N SER A 105 -23.32 -1.83 -0.51
CA SER A 105 -21.85 -1.94 -0.48
C SER A 105 -21.33 -2.66 0.78
N LEU A 106 -21.95 -2.41 1.93
CA LEU A 106 -21.56 -3.03 3.19
C LEU A 106 -22.04 -4.49 3.30
N SER A 107 -23.22 -4.85 2.78
CA SER A 107 -23.62 -6.25 2.67
C SER A 107 -22.71 -7.04 1.74
N ASP A 108 -22.34 -6.45 0.60
CA ASP A 108 -21.49 -7.09 -0.41
C ASP A 108 -20.06 -7.27 0.12
N ALA A 109 -19.53 -6.28 0.87
CA ALA A 109 -18.26 -6.41 1.57
C ALA A 109 -18.28 -7.52 2.62
N LEU A 110 -19.31 -7.56 3.48
CA LEU A 110 -19.44 -8.61 4.50
C LEU A 110 -19.51 -10.01 3.87
N VAL A 111 -20.33 -10.19 2.83
CA VAL A 111 -20.42 -11.46 2.10
C VAL A 111 -19.08 -11.80 1.42
N HIS A 112 -18.40 -10.83 0.80
CA HIS A 112 -17.10 -11.07 0.19
C HIS A 112 -16.08 -11.57 1.22
N TYR A 113 -15.87 -10.83 2.31
CA TYR A 113 -14.79 -11.15 3.25
C TYR A 113 -15.06 -12.41 4.07
N VAL A 114 -16.32 -12.68 4.45
CA VAL A 114 -16.69 -13.92 5.17
C VAL A 114 -16.57 -15.16 4.28
N THR A 115 -16.61 -15.01 2.95
CA THR A 115 -16.44 -16.12 1.97
C THR A 115 -15.06 -16.14 1.29
N SER A 116 -14.14 -15.25 1.66
CA SER A 116 -12.81 -15.15 1.06
C SER A 116 -11.78 -15.99 1.81
N ASN A 117 -11.07 -16.86 1.08
CA ASN A 117 -9.86 -17.54 1.58
C ASN A 117 -8.60 -16.64 1.56
N VAL A 118 -8.75 -15.37 1.16
CA VAL A 118 -7.66 -14.37 1.10
C VAL A 118 -8.03 -13.18 1.99
N THR A 119 -7.17 -12.87 2.95
CA THR A 119 -7.26 -11.69 3.83
C THR A 119 -6.50 -10.49 3.22
N PRO A 120 -6.86 -9.24 3.58
CA PRO A 120 -6.03 -8.05 3.31
C PRO A 120 -4.57 -8.19 3.75
N GLN A 121 -3.69 -7.40 3.12
CA GLN A 121 -2.26 -7.33 3.49
C GLN A 121 -2.03 -6.62 4.83
N GLN A 122 -2.90 -5.67 5.19
CA GLN A 122 -2.83 -4.93 6.45
C GLN A 122 -3.43 -5.75 7.60
N THR A 123 -2.83 -5.71 8.78
CA THR A 123 -3.34 -6.38 9.99
C THR A 123 -4.58 -5.69 10.56
N PHE A 124 -5.29 -6.35 11.48
CA PHE A 124 -6.38 -5.73 12.23
C PHE A 124 -5.94 -4.43 12.94
N ASP A 125 -4.75 -4.43 13.53
CA ASP A 125 -4.21 -3.28 14.27
C ASP A 125 -3.78 -2.13 13.33
N GLU A 126 -3.22 -2.45 12.16
CA GLU A 126 -2.92 -1.50 11.09
C GLU A 126 -4.21 -0.87 10.55
N ILE A 127 -5.18 -1.67 10.09
CA ILE A 127 -6.49 -1.21 9.58
C ILE A 127 -7.23 -0.35 10.61
N SER A 128 -7.13 -0.71 11.89
CA SER A 128 -7.78 0.00 12.99
C SER A 128 -7.31 1.46 13.14
N VAL A 129 -6.11 1.83 12.67
CA VAL A 129 -5.66 3.24 12.70
C VAL A 129 -6.47 4.06 11.70
N SER A 130 -6.51 3.64 10.43
CA SER A 130 -7.29 4.33 9.38
C SER A 130 -8.79 4.29 9.67
N LYS A 131 -9.31 3.17 10.22
CA LYS A 131 -10.72 3.07 10.63
C LYS A 131 -11.09 4.13 11.68
N ARG A 132 -10.26 4.37 12.71
CA ARG A 132 -10.51 5.40 13.75
C ARG A 132 -10.57 6.84 13.20
N VAL A 133 -10.11 7.07 11.97
CA VAL A 133 -10.20 8.36 11.27
C VAL A 133 -11.42 8.38 10.34
N LEU A 134 -11.67 7.30 9.59
CA LEU A 134 -12.90 7.12 8.80
C LEU A 134 -14.15 7.22 9.68
N ASP A 135 -14.17 6.60 10.86
CA ASP A 135 -15.26 6.67 11.85
C ASP A 135 -15.62 8.09 12.31
N LYS A 136 -14.78 9.09 12.01
CA LYS A 136 -14.96 10.51 12.37
C LYS A 136 -15.13 11.45 11.18
N LYS A 137 -14.66 11.04 10.00
CA LYS A 137 -14.65 11.87 8.77
C LYS A 137 -15.63 11.37 7.70
N SER A 138 -15.95 10.07 7.67
CA SER A 138 -16.87 9.47 6.70
C SER A 138 -18.29 10.04 6.84
N PRO A 139 -19.01 10.36 5.74
CA PRO A 139 -18.57 10.27 4.34
C PRO A 139 -17.59 11.39 3.93
N CYS A 140 -16.48 11.03 3.30
CA CYS A 140 -15.40 11.96 2.92
C CYS A 140 -14.78 11.66 1.53
N ASN A 141 -13.86 12.50 1.09
CA ASN A 141 -12.99 12.21 -0.06
C ASN A 141 -11.78 11.39 0.39
N PHE A 142 -11.73 10.12 0.03
CA PHE A 142 -10.65 9.19 0.33
C PHE A 142 -9.91 8.79 -0.95
N LEU A 143 -8.61 9.08 -1.01
CA LEU A 143 -7.72 8.62 -2.07
C LEU A 143 -6.92 7.40 -1.60
N VAL A 144 -6.77 6.40 -2.46
CA VAL A 144 -5.94 5.21 -2.16
C VAL A 144 -5.00 4.96 -3.34
N PHE A 145 -3.70 5.00 -3.11
CA PHE A 145 -2.73 4.41 -4.03
C PHE A 145 -2.64 2.91 -3.73
N GLY A 146 -3.10 2.11 -4.69
CA GLY A 146 -3.28 0.66 -4.64
C GLY A 146 -4.74 0.24 -4.87
N LEU A 147 -4.97 -0.71 -5.77
CA LEU A 147 -6.24 -1.42 -5.92
C LEU A 147 -6.05 -2.89 -5.53
N GLY A 148 -6.87 -3.43 -4.63
CA GLY A 148 -6.55 -4.72 -4.03
C GLY A 148 -7.69 -5.40 -3.27
N HIS A 149 -7.30 -6.40 -2.48
CA HIS A 149 -8.23 -7.17 -1.66
C HIS A 149 -8.93 -6.35 -0.58
N ASP A 150 -8.39 -5.20 -0.19
CA ASP A 150 -8.89 -4.27 0.81
C ASP A 150 -9.77 -3.14 0.23
N SER A 151 -9.74 -2.88 -1.08
CA SER A 151 -10.47 -1.77 -1.70
C SER A 151 -11.98 -1.78 -1.45
N LEU A 152 -12.62 -2.96 -1.41
CA LEU A 152 -14.04 -3.07 -1.10
C LEU A 152 -14.34 -2.74 0.38
N MET A 153 -13.44 -3.08 1.30
CA MET A 153 -13.51 -2.66 2.70
C MET A 153 -13.37 -1.13 2.81
N TRP A 154 -12.38 -0.53 2.14
CA TRP A 154 -12.18 0.93 2.18
C TRP A 154 -13.37 1.71 1.64
N ALA A 155 -13.90 1.33 0.48
CA ALA A 155 -15.10 1.94 -0.09
C ALA A 155 -16.35 1.76 0.80
N SER A 156 -16.43 0.66 1.57
CA SER A 156 -17.56 0.38 2.47
C SER A 156 -17.45 1.05 3.84
N LEU A 157 -16.23 1.30 4.33
CA LEU A 157 -15.99 2.12 5.52
C LEU A 157 -16.22 3.62 5.22
N ASN A 158 -15.96 4.05 4.00
CA ASN A 158 -16.29 5.39 3.50
C ASN A 158 -17.68 5.45 2.81
N HIS A 159 -18.67 4.69 3.29
CA HIS A 159 -19.98 4.62 2.62
C HIS A 159 -20.66 6.01 2.54
N GLY A 160 -21.08 6.38 1.33
CA GLY A 160 -21.65 7.70 1.02
C GLY A 160 -20.61 8.77 0.70
N GLY A 161 -19.32 8.50 0.92
CA GLY A 161 -18.19 9.31 0.47
C GLY A 161 -17.65 8.84 -0.90
N ARG A 162 -16.67 9.58 -1.44
CA ARG A 162 -15.93 9.19 -2.65
C ARG A 162 -14.67 8.42 -2.25
N THR A 163 -14.44 7.26 -2.86
CA THR A 163 -13.21 6.49 -2.65
C THR A 163 -12.59 6.15 -4.00
N LEU A 164 -11.49 6.82 -4.33
CA LEU A 164 -10.77 6.67 -5.61
C LEU A 164 -9.50 5.83 -5.40
N PHE A 165 -9.34 4.77 -6.21
CA PHE A 165 -8.18 3.90 -6.21
C PHE A 165 -7.24 4.20 -7.40
N ILE A 166 -5.94 4.24 -7.17
CA ILE A 166 -4.90 4.52 -8.18
C ILE A 166 -3.98 3.31 -8.32
N GLU A 167 -3.85 2.75 -9.51
CA GLU A 167 -3.26 1.42 -9.74
C GLU A 167 -2.33 1.37 -10.97
N GLU A 168 -1.26 0.56 -10.92
CA GLU A 168 -0.26 0.44 -12.00
C GLU A 168 -0.59 -0.64 -13.04
N ASP A 169 -1.36 -1.67 -12.71
CA ASP A 169 -1.70 -2.75 -13.66
C ASP A 169 -3.12 -2.60 -14.25
N LYS A 170 -3.20 -2.27 -15.54
CA LYS A 170 -4.47 -2.20 -16.30
C LYS A 170 -5.25 -3.51 -16.31
N ALA A 171 -4.57 -4.66 -16.41
CA ALA A 171 -5.22 -5.96 -16.42
C ALA A 171 -5.78 -6.29 -15.03
N TRP A 172 -5.10 -5.85 -13.97
CA TRP A 172 -5.61 -5.96 -12.60
C TRP A 172 -6.85 -5.07 -12.37
N ILE A 173 -6.82 -3.80 -12.82
CA ILE A 173 -8.00 -2.92 -12.82
C ILE A 173 -9.17 -3.59 -13.54
N GLU A 174 -8.94 -4.13 -14.74
CA GLU A 174 -9.97 -4.85 -15.48
C GLU A 174 -10.55 -6.06 -14.71
N ILE A 175 -9.72 -6.81 -13.98
CA ILE A 175 -10.16 -7.96 -13.17
C ILE A 175 -10.99 -7.49 -11.97
N VAL A 176 -10.53 -6.47 -11.26
CA VAL A 176 -11.20 -5.95 -10.07
C VAL A 176 -12.52 -5.27 -10.42
N THR A 177 -12.58 -4.43 -11.46
CA THR A 177 -13.81 -3.75 -11.91
C THR A 177 -14.86 -4.74 -12.43
N LYS A 178 -14.45 -5.85 -13.07
CA LYS A 178 -15.38 -6.95 -13.45
C LYS A 178 -15.98 -7.68 -12.25
N LYS A 179 -15.30 -7.65 -11.09
CA LYS A 179 -15.77 -8.27 -9.83
C LYS A 179 -16.57 -7.28 -8.96
N PHE A 180 -16.15 -6.02 -8.92
CA PHE A 180 -16.70 -4.95 -8.10
C PHE A 180 -16.89 -3.67 -8.93
N PRO A 181 -17.95 -3.58 -9.78
CA PRO A 181 -18.13 -2.48 -10.72
C PRO A 181 -18.41 -1.11 -10.07
N ASN A 182 -18.59 -1.08 -8.75
CA ASN A 182 -18.82 0.14 -7.97
C ASN A 182 -17.51 0.76 -7.40
N LEU A 183 -16.33 0.17 -7.67
CA LEU A 183 -15.05 0.73 -7.25
C LEU A 183 -14.52 1.71 -8.31
N GLU A 184 -14.37 2.98 -7.92
CA GLU A 184 -13.80 4.02 -8.78
C GLU A 184 -12.27 3.85 -8.84
N SER A 185 -11.71 3.55 -10.02
CA SER A 185 -10.28 3.29 -10.18
C SER A 185 -9.68 3.96 -11.42
N TYR A 186 -8.46 4.47 -11.28
CA TYR A 186 -7.70 5.11 -12.35
C TYR A 186 -6.30 4.48 -12.49
N HIS A 187 -5.83 4.36 -13.74
CA HIS A 187 -4.52 3.79 -14.05
C HIS A 187 -3.40 4.84 -14.09
N VAL A 188 -2.31 4.62 -13.37
CA VAL A 188 -1.11 5.48 -13.37
C VAL A 188 0.10 4.77 -14.00
N VAL A 189 0.97 5.53 -14.67
CA VAL A 189 2.32 5.07 -15.04
C VAL A 189 3.32 5.62 -14.03
N TYR A 190 4.20 4.77 -13.52
CA TYR A 190 5.30 5.15 -12.63
C TYR A 190 6.65 5.06 -13.35
N ASP A 191 7.22 6.20 -13.73
CA ASP A 191 8.56 6.25 -14.35
C ASP A 191 9.70 6.02 -13.34
N THR A 192 9.43 6.20 -12.05
CA THR A 192 10.38 6.03 -10.95
C THR A 192 10.42 4.59 -10.43
N LYS A 193 11.61 3.99 -10.40
CA LYS A 193 11.85 2.63 -9.89
C LYS A 193 12.53 2.63 -8.52
N VAL A 194 12.36 1.56 -7.74
CA VAL A 194 12.95 1.41 -6.39
C VAL A 194 14.45 1.75 -6.38
N LYS A 195 15.23 1.26 -7.36
CA LYS A 195 16.66 1.55 -7.50
C LYS A 195 17.02 3.04 -7.76
N HIS A 196 16.04 3.91 -7.98
CA HIS A 196 16.25 5.36 -8.12
C HIS A 196 16.10 6.09 -6.76
N SER A 197 15.80 5.38 -5.66
CA SER A 197 15.52 5.93 -4.32
C SER A 197 16.50 7.02 -3.89
N ASP A 198 17.79 6.75 -3.99
CA ASP A 198 18.83 7.60 -3.39
C ASP A 198 18.94 8.93 -4.16
N LYS A 199 18.96 8.85 -5.49
CA LYS A 199 18.91 10.01 -6.40
C LYS A 199 17.64 10.83 -6.17
N LEU A 200 16.49 10.17 -6.01
CA LEU A 200 15.20 10.83 -5.79
C LEU A 200 15.11 11.47 -4.39
N MET A 201 15.73 10.88 -3.38
CA MET A 201 15.85 11.42 -2.02
C MET A 201 16.74 12.67 -2.00
N GLU A 202 17.83 12.68 -2.77
CA GLU A 202 18.67 13.87 -2.97
C GLU A 202 17.89 14.97 -3.72
N LEU A 203 17.30 14.64 -4.88
CA LEU A 203 16.50 15.57 -5.68
C LEU A 203 15.34 16.18 -4.89
N GLY A 204 14.65 15.38 -4.09
CA GLY A 204 13.55 15.80 -3.22
C GLY A 204 13.95 16.86 -2.18
N ARG A 205 15.24 17.00 -1.86
CA ARG A 205 15.76 18.02 -0.94
C ARG A 205 16.03 19.37 -1.63
N SER A 206 15.88 19.46 -2.95
CA SER A 206 15.96 20.72 -3.70
C SER A 206 14.80 21.67 -3.37
N GLU A 207 15.01 22.97 -3.60
CA GLU A 207 13.98 23.98 -3.38
C GLU A 207 12.78 23.82 -4.32
N GLU A 208 12.98 23.27 -5.54
CA GLU A 208 11.88 22.99 -6.46
C GLU A 208 10.95 21.90 -5.90
N CYS A 209 11.50 20.84 -5.30
CA CYS A 209 10.76 19.78 -4.61
C CYS A 209 10.23 20.16 -3.21
N ARG A 210 10.68 21.30 -2.65
CA ARG A 210 10.15 21.87 -1.39
C ARG A 210 9.11 22.98 -1.63
N SER A 211 8.95 23.43 -2.86
CA SER A 211 7.93 24.41 -3.25
C SER A 211 6.54 23.77 -3.27
N VAL A 212 5.65 24.22 -2.38
CA VAL A 212 4.24 23.80 -2.43
C VAL A 212 3.59 24.50 -3.62
N SER A 213 3.15 23.69 -4.58
CA SER A 213 2.60 24.10 -5.87
C SER A 213 1.50 23.13 -6.30
N ASP A 214 0.71 23.49 -7.31
CA ASP A 214 -0.20 22.56 -7.97
C ASP A 214 0.62 21.40 -8.59
N PRO A 215 0.33 20.12 -8.27
CA PRO A 215 1.11 18.99 -8.78
C PRO A 215 1.25 18.97 -10.31
N ARG A 216 0.23 19.42 -11.05
CA ARG A 216 0.26 19.54 -12.52
C ARG A 216 1.41 20.42 -13.02
N ASN A 217 1.75 21.43 -12.24
CA ASN A 217 2.78 22.42 -12.54
C ASN A 217 4.10 22.17 -11.80
N SER A 218 4.19 21.10 -11.00
CA SER A 218 5.40 20.80 -10.22
C SER A 218 6.58 20.44 -11.12
N LYS A 219 7.74 21.05 -10.87
CA LYS A 219 8.99 20.69 -11.55
C LYS A 219 9.65 19.43 -11.00
N CYS A 220 9.29 19.01 -9.79
CA CYS A 220 9.91 17.88 -9.12
C CYS A 220 9.59 16.54 -9.83
N GLU A 221 10.61 15.71 -10.11
CA GLU A 221 10.48 14.37 -10.74
C GLU A 221 9.60 13.42 -9.90
N LEU A 222 9.44 13.68 -8.60
CA LEU A 222 8.58 12.91 -7.69
C LEU A 222 7.09 13.25 -7.78
N ALA A 223 6.70 14.34 -8.45
CA ALA A 223 5.30 14.69 -8.63
C ALA A 223 4.69 13.86 -9.76
N LEU A 224 3.73 12.99 -9.41
CA LEU A 224 2.91 12.28 -10.39
C LEU A 224 2.02 13.28 -11.14
N LYS A 225 1.82 13.02 -12.44
CA LYS A 225 1.13 13.89 -13.39
C LYS A 225 0.06 13.11 -14.16
N ASP A 226 -0.57 13.77 -15.12
CA ASP A 226 -1.46 13.18 -16.14
C ASP A 226 -2.75 12.49 -15.63
N PHE A 227 -3.05 12.57 -14.33
CA PHE A 227 -4.39 12.32 -13.79
C PHE A 227 -5.45 13.31 -14.35
N PRO A 228 -6.76 13.00 -14.25
CA PRO A 228 -7.84 13.94 -14.58
C PRO A 228 -7.84 15.20 -13.70
N ALA A 229 -8.51 16.27 -14.16
CA ALA A 229 -8.57 17.53 -13.42
C ALA A 229 -9.14 17.38 -11.99
N ASP A 230 -10.19 16.56 -11.83
CA ASP A 230 -10.86 16.35 -10.54
C ASP A 230 -9.93 15.73 -9.47
N PHE A 231 -8.92 14.97 -9.87
CA PHE A 231 -7.96 14.37 -8.93
C PHE A 231 -7.15 15.43 -8.18
N TYR A 232 -6.79 16.53 -8.86
CA TYR A 232 -6.05 17.65 -8.26
C TYR A 232 -6.96 18.68 -7.59
N GLU A 233 -8.24 18.74 -8.01
CA GLU A 233 -9.22 19.72 -7.54
C GLU A 233 -10.06 19.19 -6.35
N THR A 234 -10.12 17.86 -6.16
CA THR A 234 -10.76 17.23 -5.00
C THR A 234 -10.01 17.56 -3.71
N LYS A 235 -10.72 18.10 -2.72
CA LYS A 235 -10.20 18.27 -1.35
C LYS A 235 -10.16 16.92 -0.63
N TRP A 236 -9.10 16.14 -0.86
CA TRP A 236 -8.87 14.85 -0.20
C TRP A 236 -8.76 15.02 1.32
N ASP A 237 -9.58 14.29 2.08
CA ASP A 237 -9.65 14.34 3.54
C ASP A 237 -8.79 13.23 4.18
N LEU A 238 -8.70 12.09 3.49
CA LEU A 238 -7.78 10.98 3.76
C LEU A 238 -7.03 10.60 2.48
N ILE A 239 -5.77 10.17 2.62
CA ILE A 239 -4.99 9.52 1.57
C ILE A 239 -4.30 8.27 2.15
N MET A 240 -4.46 7.11 1.53
CA MET A 240 -3.71 5.88 1.82
C MET A 240 -2.67 5.64 0.72
N VAL A 241 -1.45 5.25 1.11
CA VAL A 241 -0.38 4.86 0.19
C VAL A 241 0.07 3.43 0.52
N ASP A 242 -0.51 2.45 -0.18
CA ASP A 242 -0.14 1.02 -0.09
C ASP A 242 0.38 0.46 -1.43
N ALA A 243 0.39 1.25 -2.51
CA ALA A 243 1.05 0.95 -3.78
C ALA A 243 1.86 2.17 -4.28
N PRO A 244 2.76 2.03 -5.27
CA PRO A 244 3.07 0.84 -6.06
C PRO A 244 3.74 -0.31 -5.30
N THR A 245 3.73 -1.48 -5.95
CA THR A 245 4.18 -2.80 -5.47
C THR A 245 5.57 -2.82 -4.79
N GLY A 246 6.58 -2.14 -5.35
CA GLY A 246 7.84 -1.79 -4.67
C GLY A 246 8.70 -2.93 -4.11
N TYR A 247 8.56 -4.19 -4.56
CA TYR A 247 9.20 -5.35 -3.92
C TYR A 247 10.57 -5.76 -4.52
N HIS A 248 11.02 -5.12 -5.61
CA HIS A 248 12.37 -5.32 -6.16
C HIS A 248 12.89 -4.06 -6.87
N GLU A 249 14.20 -3.96 -7.07
CA GLU A 249 14.91 -2.80 -7.63
C GLU A 249 14.30 -2.22 -8.93
N GLU A 250 13.81 -3.07 -9.83
CA GLU A 250 13.21 -2.67 -11.11
C GLU A 250 11.71 -2.34 -11.04
N ALA A 251 11.07 -2.48 -9.87
CA ALA A 251 9.64 -2.22 -9.68
C ALA A 251 9.39 -0.72 -9.53
N PRO A 252 8.19 -0.23 -9.86
CA PRO A 252 7.74 1.06 -9.38
C PRO A 252 7.73 1.07 -7.84
N GLY A 253 8.29 2.11 -7.24
CA GLY A 253 8.46 2.25 -5.79
C GLY A 253 7.64 3.40 -5.21
N ARG A 254 7.24 3.31 -3.93
CA ARG A 254 6.27 4.23 -3.32
C ARG A 254 6.71 5.70 -3.20
N MET A 255 7.95 6.05 -3.58
CA MET A 255 8.53 7.40 -3.55
C MET A 255 7.59 8.50 -4.08
N SER A 256 7.13 8.35 -5.33
CA SER A 256 6.35 9.37 -6.04
C SER A 256 4.90 9.44 -5.56
N ALA A 257 4.34 8.31 -5.11
CA ALA A 257 3.02 8.26 -4.46
C ALA A 257 3.05 8.96 -3.09
N ILE A 258 4.05 8.68 -2.25
CA ILE A 258 4.27 9.34 -0.96
C ILE A 258 4.46 10.85 -1.14
N TYR A 259 5.33 11.26 -2.07
CA TYR A 259 5.55 12.69 -2.35
C TYR A 259 4.28 13.38 -2.87
N THR A 260 3.56 12.76 -3.80
CA THR A 260 2.34 13.34 -4.39
C THR A 260 1.21 13.44 -3.36
N ALA A 261 1.02 12.43 -2.50
CA ALA A 261 0.10 12.51 -1.36
C ALA A 261 0.45 13.69 -0.44
N GLY A 262 1.74 13.87 -0.15
CA GLY A 262 2.25 15.02 0.61
C GLY A 262 2.05 16.37 -0.09
N LEU A 263 2.09 16.43 -1.42
CA LEU A 263 1.89 17.67 -2.16
C LEU A 263 0.40 18.04 -2.26
N LEU A 264 -0.48 17.06 -2.54
CA LEU A 264 -1.94 17.21 -2.52
C LEU A 264 -2.43 17.74 -1.17
N ALA A 265 -2.02 17.10 -0.07
CA ALA A 265 -2.40 17.50 1.29
C ALA A 265 -1.98 18.95 1.63
N ARG A 266 -0.81 19.39 1.17
CA ARG A 266 -0.34 20.77 1.38
C ARG A 266 -1.00 21.79 0.45
N ASN A 267 -1.34 21.39 -0.78
CA ASN A 267 -1.97 22.24 -1.79
C ASN A 267 -3.51 22.31 -1.68
N ARG A 268 -4.12 21.52 -0.77
CA ARG A 268 -5.50 21.74 -0.28
C ARG A 268 -5.68 23.20 0.14
N GLU A 269 -6.84 23.78 -0.13
CA GLU A 269 -7.13 25.20 0.16
C GLU A 269 -7.16 25.54 1.67
N ASP A 270 -7.72 24.63 2.46
CA ASP A 270 -8.03 24.79 3.88
C ASP A 270 -7.79 23.48 4.67
N GLY A 271 -7.93 23.53 6.00
CA GLY A 271 -8.03 22.33 6.83
C GLY A 271 -6.77 21.44 6.87
N GLU A 272 -6.97 20.15 7.13
CA GLU A 272 -5.92 19.14 7.24
C GLU A 272 -6.33 17.81 6.59
N THR A 273 -5.40 17.17 5.87
CA THR A 273 -5.56 15.84 5.28
C THR A 273 -4.82 14.81 6.12
N ASP A 274 -5.46 13.68 6.43
CA ASP A 274 -4.78 12.55 7.08
C ASP A 274 -4.14 11.65 6.02
N VAL A 275 -2.84 11.39 6.13
CA VAL A 275 -2.09 10.56 5.18
C VAL A 275 -1.57 9.32 5.90
N PHE A 276 -1.81 8.16 5.30
CA PHE A 276 -1.36 6.85 5.76
C PHE A 276 -0.36 6.28 4.76
N VAL A 277 0.76 5.74 5.26
CA VAL A 277 1.74 5.01 4.44
C VAL A 277 1.95 3.64 5.06
N HIS A 278 1.84 2.59 4.24
CA HIS A 278 2.02 1.21 4.67
C HIS A 278 3.43 0.68 4.35
N ASP A 279 3.76 -0.52 4.85
CA ASP A 279 5.08 -1.14 4.73
C ASP A 279 6.27 -0.25 5.15
N VAL A 280 6.12 0.66 6.13
CA VAL A 280 7.24 1.52 6.61
C VAL A 280 8.35 0.76 7.38
N ASN A 281 8.36 -0.57 7.30
CA ASN A 281 9.49 -1.43 7.61
C ASN A 281 10.46 -1.61 6.42
N ARG A 282 10.09 -1.13 5.23
CA ARG A 282 10.96 -1.03 4.03
C ARG A 282 11.70 0.31 4.06
N PRO A 283 13.00 0.39 3.69
CA PRO A 283 13.77 1.64 3.79
C PRO A 283 13.20 2.81 2.98
N VAL A 284 12.70 2.54 1.77
CA VAL A 284 12.08 3.54 0.89
C VAL A 284 10.88 4.18 1.56
N GLU A 285 9.92 3.37 2.02
CA GLU A 285 8.70 3.82 2.67
C GLU A 285 8.97 4.54 4.00
N ASP A 286 9.96 4.09 4.78
CA ASP A 286 10.39 4.78 6.00
C ASP A 286 10.95 6.18 5.70
N GLU A 287 12.01 6.26 4.89
CA GLU A 287 12.73 7.52 4.64
C GLU A 287 11.91 8.53 3.84
N PHE A 288 11.18 8.09 2.80
CA PHE A 288 10.34 8.99 2.01
C PHE A 288 9.15 9.50 2.81
N SER A 289 8.50 8.68 3.64
CA SER A 289 7.40 9.17 4.47
C SER A 289 7.91 10.12 5.56
N ALA A 290 9.00 9.79 6.26
CA ALA A 290 9.59 10.66 7.26
C ALA A 290 10.07 12.01 6.70
N THR A 291 10.57 12.03 5.45
CA THR A 291 11.08 13.24 4.78
C THR A 291 9.97 14.07 4.13
N PHE A 292 9.12 13.47 3.30
CA PHE A 292 8.20 14.21 2.42
C PHE A 292 6.78 14.39 3.00
N LEU A 293 6.36 13.53 3.94
CA LEU A 293 5.19 13.78 4.79
C LEU A 293 5.56 14.47 6.12
N CYS A 294 6.88 14.60 6.38
CA CYS A 294 7.51 15.23 7.54
C CYS A 294 7.23 14.55 8.88
N LYS A 295 8.31 14.09 9.54
CA LYS A 295 8.27 13.46 10.87
C LYS A 295 7.47 14.26 11.92
N GLY A 296 7.54 15.59 11.90
CA GLY A 296 6.77 16.47 12.81
C GLY A 296 5.25 16.52 12.57
N TYR A 297 4.74 15.99 11.46
CA TYR A 297 3.29 15.80 11.21
C TYR A 297 2.81 14.36 11.53
N MET A 298 3.72 13.45 11.89
CA MET A 298 3.38 12.07 12.25
C MET A 298 2.59 12.05 13.57
N ARG A 299 1.50 11.28 13.60
CA ARG A 299 0.62 11.10 14.77
C ARG A 299 0.87 9.76 15.46
N GLU A 300 0.92 8.69 14.67
CA GLU A 300 0.96 7.31 15.13
C GLU A 300 1.74 6.45 14.12
N GLN A 301 2.41 5.40 14.61
CA GLN A 301 2.84 4.28 13.79
C GLN A 301 2.45 3.00 14.51
N ASN A 302 1.74 2.11 13.82
CA ASN A 302 1.30 0.82 14.34
C ASN A 302 1.62 -0.28 13.33
N GLY A 303 2.35 -1.31 13.76
CA GLY A 303 2.96 -2.27 12.84
C GLY A 303 3.79 -1.56 11.77
N ARG A 304 3.42 -1.78 10.50
CA ARG A 304 4.02 -1.16 9.32
C ARG A 304 3.21 0.02 8.76
N LEU A 305 2.10 0.40 9.39
CA LEU A 305 1.29 1.54 8.99
C LEU A 305 1.70 2.79 9.79
N ARG A 306 1.93 3.89 9.08
CA ARG A 306 2.30 5.20 9.65
C ARG A 306 1.27 6.25 9.27
N HIS A 307 0.75 6.97 10.27
CA HIS A 307 -0.28 8.01 10.12
C HIS A 307 0.31 9.40 10.36
N PHE A 308 0.02 10.32 9.44
CA PHE A 308 0.34 11.74 9.49
C PHE A 308 -0.94 12.57 9.38
N THR A 309 -0.97 13.76 9.98
CA THR A 309 -2.00 14.77 9.66
C THR A 309 -1.29 16.00 9.12
N ILE A 310 -1.49 16.29 7.83
CA ILE A 310 -0.78 17.34 7.11
C ILE A 310 -1.73 18.54 6.89
N PRO A 311 -1.43 19.70 7.48
CA PRO A 311 -2.27 20.89 7.38
C PRO A 311 -2.02 21.68 6.08
N SER A 312 -3.08 22.23 5.46
CA SER A 312 -3.00 23.05 4.24
C SER A 312 -1.98 24.20 4.36
N HIS A 313 -1.02 24.28 3.44
CA HIS A 313 -0.06 25.38 3.38
C HIS A 313 -0.66 26.63 2.73
N ARG A 314 -1.70 26.48 1.89
CA ARG A 314 -2.44 27.62 1.31
C ARG A 314 -3.18 28.43 2.39
N ALA A 315 -3.67 27.76 3.44
CA ALA A 315 -4.29 28.42 4.59
C ALA A 315 -3.35 29.33 5.41
N ARG A 316 -2.02 29.25 5.22
CA ARG A 316 -1.07 30.17 5.87
C ARG A 316 0.24 30.34 5.10
N SER A 317 0.34 31.45 4.36
CA SER A 317 1.56 31.94 3.70
C SER A 317 2.80 31.83 4.59
N GLY A 318 3.94 31.45 3.99
CA GLY A 318 5.21 31.32 4.71
C GLY A 318 5.32 30.12 5.65
N ARG A 319 4.41 29.13 5.60
CA ARG A 319 4.61 27.86 6.32
C ARG A 319 5.74 27.05 5.66
N PRO A 320 6.82 26.70 6.38
CA PRO A 320 7.91 25.86 5.85
C PRO A 320 7.42 24.46 5.51
N PHE A 321 8.01 23.82 4.49
CA PHE A 321 7.59 22.53 3.91
C PHE A 321 7.38 21.41 4.95
N CYS A 322 8.28 21.35 5.94
CA CYS A 322 8.10 20.63 7.20
C CYS A 322 7.96 21.63 8.34
N PRO A 323 7.25 21.28 9.43
CA PRO A 323 7.34 22.07 10.66
C PRO A 323 8.79 22.04 11.16
N VAL A 324 9.21 23.09 11.85
CA VAL A 324 10.48 23.06 12.59
C VAL A 324 10.36 21.97 13.66
N ASP A 325 11.39 21.13 13.81
CA ASP A 325 11.46 20.16 14.90
C ASP A 325 11.56 20.92 16.24
N VAL A 326 10.40 21.22 16.82
CA VAL A 326 10.28 21.61 18.22
C VAL A 326 10.54 20.35 19.04
N ASP A 327 11.82 20.10 19.26
CA ASP A 327 12.37 19.07 20.13
C ASP A 327 11.53 18.96 21.41
N ARG A 328 11.12 17.74 21.79
CA ARG A 328 10.15 17.48 22.87
C ARG A 328 10.78 17.63 24.26
N ARG A 329 11.50 18.74 24.48
CA ARG A 329 11.99 19.18 25.79
C ARG A 329 10.95 20.04 26.50
N ARG A 330 9.88 19.41 26.96
CA ARG A 330 9.00 19.83 28.06
C ARG A 330 8.29 18.62 28.64
#